data_AF-A0A8J5SE54-F1
#
_entry.id   AF-A0A8J5SE54-F1
#
_cell.length_a   1.000
_cell.length_b   1.000
_cell.length_c   1.000
_cell.angle_alpha   90.00
_cell.angle_beta   90.00
_cell.angle_gamma   90.00
#
_symmetry.space_group_name_H-M   'P 1'
#
loop_
_entity.id
_entity.type
_entity.pdbx_description
1 polymer ?
#
loop_
_entity_poly.entity_id
_entity_poly.type
_entity_poly.pdbx_seq_one_letter_code
_entity_poly.pdbx_strand_id
1 'polypeptide(L)'
;MLDYNVPGGKLNRGLSVVDSYMLLRQGTEVDDEDFYLACVLGWCVEWLQASALVLDDITDNAYTRRDNLCWYKLPTVGMSAINDGVLLKCHVQAIIKRYFKEKFYFLDLMELWNEIGLQTAMGQMLDLITTHTGAKDLARYRIQGYRRIVKYKTSYYSFYLPVACALLLNGARLGDYVELKNVLIEMGVYFQIQDDYLDCFGDPEVIGKVGTDIEDYKCSWLIVQAMELADENELKILYENYGKSDPACVAAVKNVYKELDLQVKNVPFSAGQIHFLQLQIKMP
;
A
#
# COMPACT_ATOMS: atom_id res chain seq x y z
N MET A 1 -15.32 15.99 2.31
CA MET A 1 -13.97 15.53 1.92
C MET A 1 -13.30 14.78 3.07
N LEU A 2 -12.94 15.41 4.19
CA LEU A 2 -12.24 14.74 5.30
C LEU A 2 -13.03 13.56 5.88
N ASP A 3 -14.27 13.81 6.34
CA ASP A 3 -15.12 12.79 6.95
C ASP A 3 -15.50 11.65 6.00
N TYR A 4 -15.35 11.88 4.69
CA TYR A 4 -15.63 10.88 3.66
C TYR A 4 -14.40 10.01 3.37
N ASN A 5 -13.21 10.61 3.27
CA ASN A 5 -12.01 9.95 2.76
C ASN A 5 -11.08 9.42 3.85
N VAL A 6 -11.06 10.03 5.03
CA VAL A 6 -10.15 9.62 6.11
C VAL A 6 -10.74 8.46 6.92
N PRO A 7 -11.99 8.52 7.43
CA PRO A 7 -12.61 7.42 8.17
C PRO A 7 -13.09 6.26 7.28
N GLY A 8 -13.59 5.18 7.90
CA GLY A 8 -14.20 4.03 7.21
C GLY A 8 -13.22 2.94 6.76
N GLY A 9 -11.92 3.15 6.95
CA GLY A 9 -10.92 2.09 6.84
C GLY A 9 -10.73 1.33 8.16
N LYS A 10 -9.84 0.32 8.14
CA LYS A 10 -9.48 -0.47 9.34
C LYS A 10 -8.60 0.30 10.34
N LEU A 11 -8.08 1.47 9.96
CA LEU A 11 -7.14 2.30 10.72
C LEU A 11 -5.85 1.59 11.16
N ASN A 12 -5.50 0.47 10.53
CA ASN A 12 -4.33 -0.33 10.90
C ASN A 12 -3.04 0.50 10.93
N ARG A 13 -2.85 1.45 10.02
CA ARG A 13 -1.62 2.25 9.95
C ARG A 13 -1.56 3.27 11.08
N GLY A 14 -2.67 3.96 11.33
CA GLY A 14 -2.78 4.91 12.43
C GLY A 14 -2.65 4.22 13.80
N LEU A 15 -3.33 3.09 13.99
CA LEU A 15 -3.22 2.27 15.21
C LEU A 15 -1.81 1.71 15.38
N SER A 16 -1.12 1.32 14.30
CA SER A 16 0.26 0.83 14.38
C SER A 16 1.23 1.87 14.95
N VAL A 17 1.00 3.18 14.76
CA VAL A 17 1.80 4.22 15.42
C VAL A 17 1.64 4.13 16.93
N VAL A 18 0.39 4.09 17.39
CA VAL A 18 0.04 4.06 18.81
C VAL A 18 0.55 2.76 19.44
N ASP A 19 0.24 1.61 18.86
CA ASP A 19 0.65 0.30 19.35
C ASP A 19 2.17 0.18 19.42
N SER A 20 2.90 0.64 18.38
CA SER A 20 4.36 0.63 18.39
C SER A 20 4.93 1.51 19.50
N TYR A 21 4.36 2.70 19.72
CA TYR A 21 4.80 3.59 20.79
C TYR A 21 4.55 2.96 22.18
N MET A 22 3.37 2.38 22.39
CA MET A 22 3.04 1.70 23.64
C MET A 22 3.95 0.49 23.91
N LEU A 23 4.33 -0.26 22.88
CA LEU A 23 5.29 -1.36 23.00
C LEU A 23 6.70 -0.85 23.36
N LEU A 24 7.17 0.24 22.76
CA LEU A 24 8.46 0.86 23.09
C LEU A 24 8.52 1.39 24.53
N ARG A 25 7.38 1.77 25.09
CA ARG A 25 7.22 2.26 26.46
C ARG A 25 6.79 1.18 27.46
N GLN A 26 6.73 -0.09 27.05
CA GLN A 26 6.27 -1.17 27.91
C GLN A 26 7.08 -1.22 29.22
N GLY A 27 6.37 -1.23 30.36
CA GLY A 27 6.98 -1.22 31.68
C GLY A 27 7.40 0.18 32.19
N THR A 28 7.07 1.24 31.45
CA THR A 28 7.23 2.64 31.88
C THR A 28 5.89 3.35 31.92
N GLU A 29 5.78 4.41 32.72
CA GLU A 29 4.63 5.31 32.67
C GLU A 29 4.64 6.07 31.34
N VAL A 30 3.47 6.12 30.69
CA VAL A 30 3.24 6.85 29.44
C VAL A 30 2.49 8.12 29.80
N ASP A 31 3.07 9.27 29.44
CA ASP A 31 2.44 10.57 29.64
C ASP A 31 1.26 10.76 28.68
N ASP A 32 0.21 11.41 29.16
CA ASP A 32 -1.02 11.67 28.38
C ASP A 32 -0.71 12.54 27.15
N GLU A 33 0.27 13.44 27.24
CA GLU A 33 0.70 14.27 26.11
C GLU A 33 1.35 13.41 25.02
N ASP A 34 2.26 12.52 25.38
CA ASP A 34 2.94 11.67 24.40
C ASP A 34 1.98 10.66 23.76
N PHE A 35 1.05 10.07 24.53
CA PHE A 35 0.00 9.24 23.96
C PHE A 35 -0.86 10.01 22.96
N TYR A 36 -1.27 11.23 23.32
CA TYR A 36 -2.01 12.10 22.41
C TYR A 36 -1.21 12.40 21.14
N LEU A 37 0.08 12.71 21.25
CA LEU A 37 0.96 12.95 20.10
C LEU A 37 1.13 11.71 19.22
N ALA A 38 1.19 10.50 19.80
CA ALA A 38 1.16 9.25 19.04
C ALA A 38 -0.14 9.14 18.22
N CYS A 39 -1.29 9.47 18.81
CA CYS A 39 -2.57 9.50 18.09
C CYS A 39 -2.56 10.57 16.97
N VAL A 40 -1.97 11.75 17.20
CA VAL A 40 -1.84 12.79 16.17
C VAL A 40 -1.03 12.26 14.98
N LEU A 41 0.11 11.60 15.23
CA LEU A 41 0.91 10.98 14.17
C LEU A 41 0.13 9.85 13.47
N GLY A 42 -0.61 9.04 14.22
CA GLY A 42 -1.49 8.01 13.66
C GLY A 42 -2.48 8.59 12.65
N TRP A 43 -3.16 9.69 13.00
CA TRP A 43 -4.05 10.39 12.08
C TRP A 43 -3.32 11.00 10.88
N CYS A 44 -2.11 11.55 11.06
CA CYS A 44 -1.31 12.00 9.92
C CYS A 44 -1.06 10.88 8.91
N VAL A 45 -0.85 9.63 9.37
CA VAL A 45 -0.64 8.49 8.46
C VAL A 45 -1.93 8.16 7.71
N GLU A 46 -3.07 8.16 8.40
CA GLU A 46 -4.38 7.93 7.77
C GLU A 46 -4.74 9.04 6.76
N TRP A 47 -4.36 10.29 7.01
CA TRP A 47 -4.53 11.40 6.07
C TRP A 47 -3.62 11.27 4.84
N LEU A 48 -2.37 10.85 5.02
CA LEU A 48 -1.47 10.54 3.91
C LEU A 48 -2.03 9.39 3.06
N GLN A 49 -2.53 8.32 3.70
CA GLN A 49 -3.19 7.23 2.99
C GLN A 49 -4.42 7.73 2.23
N ALA A 50 -5.28 8.54 2.85
CA ALA A 50 -6.46 9.09 2.20
C ALA A 50 -6.10 9.93 0.96
N SER A 51 -5.03 10.73 1.06
CA SER A 51 -4.49 11.47 -0.09
C SER A 51 -4.08 10.53 -1.22
N ALA A 52 -3.31 9.48 -0.90
CA ALA A 52 -2.87 8.50 -1.89
C ALA A 52 -4.08 7.80 -2.55
N LEU A 53 -5.06 7.36 -1.77
CA LEU A 53 -6.26 6.67 -2.28
C LEU A 53 -7.12 7.56 -3.17
N VAL A 54 -7.36 8.82 -2.78
CA VAL A 54 -8.17 9.75 -3.61
C VAL A 54 -7.55 9.95 -4.99
N LEU A 55 -6.21 10.06 -5.06
CA LEU A 55 -5.49 10.26 -6.31
C LEU A 55 -5.33 8.94 -7.11
N ASP A 56 -5.10 7.83 -6.43
CA ASP A 56 -5.00 6.49 -7.02
C ASP A 56 -6.34 6.08 -7.63
N ASP A 57 -7.47 6.28 -6.93
CA ASP A 57 -8.82 5.98 -7.44
C ASP A 57 -9.13 6.70 -8.76
N ILE A 58 -8.67 7.95 -8.92
CA ILE A 58 -8.82 8.70 -10.18
C ILE A 58 -7.98 8.06 -11.28
N THR A 59 -6.74 7.74 -10.94
CA THR A 59 -5.73 7.24 -11.87
C THR A 59 -6.07 5.83 -12.38
N ASP A 60 -6.61 5.01 -11.49
CA ASP A 60 -7.01 3.61 -11.74
C ASP A 60 -8.47 3.51 -12.17
N ASN A 61 -9.14 4.66 -12.36
CA ASN A 61 -10.55 4.74 -12.73
C ASN A 61 -11.50 3.91 -11.82
N ALA A 62 -11.14 3.76 -10.53
CA ALA A 62 -11.86 2.94 -9.58
C ALA A 62 -13.31 3.45 -9.36
N TYR A 63 -14.24 2.51 -9.15
CA TYR A 63 -15.65 2.84 -8.96
C TYR A 63 -16.03 3.00 -7.48
N THR A 64 -15.56 2.08 -6.64
CA THR A 64 -15.88 2.03 -5.20
C THR A 64 -14.65 1.93 -4.33
N ARG A 65 -14.73 2.55 -3.15
CA ARG A 65 -13.72 2.49 -2.08
C ARG A 65 -14.42 2.49 -0.73
N ARG A 66 -14.09 1.53 0.15
CA ARG A 66 -14.66 1.43 1.52
C ARG A 66 -16.20 1.44 1.48
N ASP A 67 -16.78 0.59 0.66
CA ASP A 67 -18.23 0.42 0.47
C ASP A 67 -18.99 1.65 -0.08
N ASN A 68 -18.27 2.69 -0.49
CA ASN A 68 -18.83 3.92 -1.03
C ASN A 68 -18.32 4.18 -2.45
N LEU A 69 -18.94 5.11 -3.18
CA LEU A 69 -18.38 5.61 -4.43
C LEU A 69 -17.02 6.27 -4.16
N CYS A 70 -16.05 6.06 -5.06
CA CYS A 70 -14.79 6.80 -5.02
C CYS A 70 -15.07 8.31 -5.02
N TRP A 71 -14.27 9.10 -4.30
CA TRP A 71 -14.54 10.53 -4.06
C TRP A 71 -14.81 11.32 -5.35
N TYR A 72 -14.02 11.05 -6.40
CA TYR A 72 -14.14 11.73 -7.70
C TYR A 72 -15.38 11.31 -8.51
N LYS A 73 -16.02 10.17 -8.18
CA LYS A 73 -17.25 9.70 -8.81
C LYS A 73 -18.49 10.38 -8.25
N LEU A 74 -18.40 11.09 -7.12
CA LEU A 74 -19.53 11.82 -6.57
C LEU A 74 -19.94 12.98 -7.49
N PRO A 75 -21.23 13.15 -7.82
CA PRO A 75 -21.71 14.17 -8.76
C PRO A 75 -21.32 15.61 -8.39
N THR A 76 -21.17 15.89 -7.08
CA THR A 76 -20.81 17.21 -6.55
C THR A 76 -19.31 17.47 -6.50
N VAL A 77 -18.47 16.46 -6.81
CA VAL A 77 -17.01 16.52 -6.65
C VAL A 77 -16.32 16.45 -8.02
N GLY A 78 -16.50 15.36 -8.78
CA GLY A 78 -15.78 15.19 -10.05
C GLY A 78 -14.25 15.32 -9.91
N MET A 79 -13.61 15.93 -10.91
CA MET A 79 -12.14 16.10 -10.95
C MET A 79 -11.58 17.13 -9.94
N SER A 80 -12.43 17.88 -9.23
CA SER A 80 -11.95 18.70 -8.10
C SER A 80 -11.30 17.85 -7.00
N ALA A 81 -11.62 16.55 -6.97
CA ALA A 81 -10.97 15.54 -6.14
C ALA A 81 -9.43 15.53 -6.24
N ILE A 82 -8.85 15.94 -7.38
CA ILE A 82 -7.39 16.06 -7.52
C ILE A 82 -6.84 17.07 -6.51
N ASN A 83 -7.46 18.24 -6.41
CA ASN A 83 -7.06 19.27 -5.46
C ASN A 83 -7.31 18.80 -4.01
N ASP A 84 -8.40 18.10 -3.76
CA ASP A 84 -8.71 17.54 -2.45
C ASP A 84 -7.66 16.52 -1.98
N GLY A 85 -7.19 15.66 -2.88
CA GLY A 85 -6.08 14.74 -2.61
C GLY A 85 -4.80 15.49 -2.23
N VAL A 86 -4.48 16.59 -2.91
CA VAL A 86 -3.33 17.45 -2.56
C VAL A 86 -3.54 18.13 -1.19
N LEU A 87 -4.75 18.64 -0.91
CA LEU A 87 -5.08 19.26 0.37
C LEU A 87 -4.89 18.30 1.54
N LEU A 88 -5.34 17.05 1.42
CA LEU A 88 -5.11 16.00 2.43
C LEU A 88 -3.64 15.86 2.80
N LYS A 89 -2.75 15.81 1.80
CA LYS A 89 -1.29 15.74 2.01
C LYS A 89 -0.74 17.01 2.65
N CYS A 90 -1.17 18.20 2.22
CA CYS A 90 -0.71 19.46 2.79
C CYS A 90 -1.12 19.63 4.27
N HIS A 91 -2.30 19.14 4.64
CA HIS A 91 -2.75 19.19 6.02
C HIS A 91 -1.87 18.37 6.97
N VAL A 92 -1.30 17.25 6.52
CA VAL A 92 -0.35 16.45 7.31
C VAL A 92 0.83 17.33 7.76
N GLN A 93 1.44 18.09 6.84
CA GLN A 93 2.54 19.00 7.18
C GLN A 93 2.10 20.11 8.14
N ALA A 94 0.89 20.65 7.97
CA ALA A 94 0.36 21.67 8.87
C ALA A 94 0.12 21.13 10.29
N ILE A 95 -0.39 19.89 10.42
CA ILE A 95 -0.61 19.20 11.69
C ILE A 95 0.75 18.92 12.36
N ILE A 96 1.72 18.36 11.62
CA ILE A 96 3.06 18.09 12.15
C ILE A 96 3.70 19.37 12.69
N LYS A 97 3.67 20.45 11.90
CA LYS A 97 4.19 21.75 12.34
C LYS A 97 3.46 22.29 13.57
N ARG A 98 2.13 22.13 13.66
CA ARG A 98 1.33 22.63 14.79
C ARG A 98 1.70 21.96 16.11
N TYR A 99 1.81 20.63 16.10
CA TYR A 99 1.97 19.84 17.34
C TYR A 99 3.42 19.53 17.69
N PHE A 100 4.32 19.47 16.71
CA PHE A 100 5.67 18.95 16.92
C PHE A 100 6.78 19.99 16.77
N LYS A 101 6.52 21.23 16.33
CA LYS A 101 7.58 22.22 16.05
C LYS A 101 8.55 22.51 17.20
N GLU A 102 8.12 22.36 18.45
CA GLU A 102 8.95 22.60 19.64
C GLU A 102 9.60 21.30 20.16
N LYS A 103 9.29 20.14 19.57
CA LYS A 103 9.85 18.84 19.95
C LYS A 103 11.23 18.67 19.32
N PHE A 104 12.16 18.06 20.05
CA PHE A 104 13.55 17.92 19.60
C PHE A 104 13.70 17.08 18.32
N TYR A 105 12.78 16.15 18.06
CA TYR A 105 12.73 15.29 16.87
C TYR A 105 11.91 15.88 15.71
N PHE A 106 11.51 17.16 15.77
CA PHE A 106 10.69 17.81 14.74
C PHE A 106 11.30 17.74 13.35
N LEU A 107 12.61 18.01 13.23
CA LEU A 107 13.30 18.02 11.95
C LEU A 107 13.35 16.62 11.35
N ASP A 108 13.74 15.61 12.14
CA ASP A 108 13.76 14.21 11.72
C ASP A 108 12.38 13.74 11.25
N LEU A 109 11.32 14.19 11.94
CA LEU A 109 9.95 13.91 11.56
C LEU A 109 9.63 14.53 10.20
N MET A 110 9.91 15.82 9.99
CA MET A 110 9.67 16.49 8.70
C MET A 110 10.45 15.85 7.55
N GLU A 111 11.70 15.44 7.77
CA GLU A 111 12.51 14.71 6.78
C GLU A 111 11.90 13.35 6.45
N LEU A 112 11.51 12.57 7.47
CA LEU A 112 10.83 11.29 7.31
C LEU A 112 9.57 11.44 6.45
N TRP A 113 8.69 12.40 6.74
CA TRP A 113 7.44 12.59 5.99
C TRP A 113 7.67 13.02 4.54
N ASN A 114 8.67 13.88 4.29
CA ASN A 114 9.01 14.29 2.93
C ASN A 114 9.60 13.12 2.13
N GLU A 115 10.51 12.34 2.73
CA GLU A 115 11.12 11.17 2.10
C GLU A 115 10.06 10.11 1.77
N ILE A 116 9.19 9.76 2.73
CA ILE A 116 8.11 8.79 2.51
C ILE A 116 7.12 9.29 1.45
N GLY A 117 6.80 10.59 1.47
CA GLY A 117 5.94 11.21 0.47
C GLY A 117 6.54 11.16 -0.94
N LEU A 118 7.86 11.34 -1.07
CA LEU A 118 8.58 11.19 -2.34
C LEU A 118 8.63 9.72 -2.79
N GLN A 119 9.01 8.82 -1.90
CA GLN A 119 9.08 7.38 -2.16
C GLN A 119 7.73 6.83 -2.63
N THR A 120 6.63 7.22 -1.99
CA THR A 120 5.27 6.81 -2.37
C THR A 120 4.92 7.32 -3.78
N ALA A 121 5.23 8.59 -4.08
CA ALA A 121 5.00 9.16 -5.40
C ALA A 121 5.86 8.50 -6.49
N MET A 122 7.11 8.16 -6.19
CA MET A 122 7.98 7.39 -7.09
C MET A 122 7.43 5.98 -7.33
N GLY A 123 6.90 5.34 -6.28
CA GLY A 123 6.20 4.06 -6.39
C GLY A 123 5.00 4.13 -7.31
N GLN A 124 4.15 5.16 -7.15
CA GLN A 124 3.03 5.41 -8.05
C GLN A 124 3.49 5.65 -9.49
N MET A 125 4.54 6.45 -9.69
CA MET A 125 5.12 6.65 -11.01
C MET A 125 5.56 5.33 -11.64
N LEU A 126 6.25 4.47 -10.88
CA LEU A 126 6.70 3.15 -11.36
C LEU A 126 5.51 2.26 -11.75
N ASP A 127 4.44 2.26 -10.96
CA ASP A 127 3.20 1.53 -11.26
C ASP A 127 2.60 1.98 -12.61
N LEU A 128 2.48 3.29 -12.81
CA LEU A 128 1.90 3.87 -14.01
C LEU A 128 2.74 3.66 -15.27
N ILE A 129 4.05 3.86 -15.20
CA ILE A 129 4.92 3.66 -16.37
C ILE A 129 5.11 2.16 -16.68
N THR A 130 4.83 1.26 -15.75
CA THR A 130 4.87 -0.19 -16.02
C THR A 130 3.59 -0.64 -16.70
N THR A 131 2.50 0.08 -16.49
CA THR A 131 1.19 -0.16 -17.09
C THR A 131 1.18 0.30 -18.56
N HIS A 132 1.73 -0.54 -19.45
CA HIS A 132 1.74 -0.34 -20.90
C HIS A 132 0.92 -1.41 -21.62
N THR A 133 0.19 -1.06 -22.66
CA THR A 133 -0.69 -2.00 -23.37
C THR A 133 0.06 -2.80 -24.44
N GLY A 134 0.05 -4.13 -24.34
CA GLY A 134 0.44 -5.03 -25.43
C GLY A 134 1.41 -6.15 -25.03
N ALA A 135 1.38 -7.26 -25.77
CA ALA A 135 2.10 -8.50 -25.45
C ALA A 135 3.60 -8.33 -25.15
N LYS A 136 4.29 -7.40 -25.84
CA LYS A 136 5.71 -7.11 -25.62
C LYS A 136 5.98 -6.53 -24.24
N ASP A 137 5.07 -5.71 -23.72
CA ASP A 137 5.22 -5.11 -22.40
C ASP A 137 4.79 -6.06 -21.29
N LEU A 138 3.76 -6.89 -21.52
CA LEU A 138 3.41 -7.98 -20.59
C LEU A 138 4.58 -8.94 -20.39
N ALA A 139 5.28 -9.28 -21.47
CA ALA A 139 6.44 -10.15 -21.44
C ALA A 139 7.62 -9.56 -20.64
N ARG A 140 7.57 -8.29 -20.22
CA ARG A 140 8.59 -7.64 -19.35
C ARG A 140 8.23 -7.70 -17.88
N TYR A 141 7.03 -8.15 -17.51
CA TYR A 141 6.60 -8.25 -16.13
C TYR A 141 7.43 -9.33 -15.41
N ARG A 142 8.16 -8.90 -14.38
CA ARG A 142 9.10 -9.73 -13.62
C ARG A 142 9.02 -9.38 -12.14
N ILE A 143 9.32 -10.36 -11.29
CA ILE A 143 9.27 -10.22 -9.83
C ILE A 143 10.11 -9.05 -9.31
N GLN A 144 11.25 -8.74 -9.95
CA GLN A 144 12.10 -7.62 -9.57
C GLN A 144 11.44 -6.25 -9.82
N GLY A 145 10.71 -6.11 -10.94
CA GLY A 145 9.95 -4.91 -11.26
C GLY A 145 8.80 -4.72 -10.29
N TYR A 146 8.00 -5.76 -10.09
CA TYR A 146 6.93 -5.81 -9.10
C TYR A 146 7.40 -5.41 -7.69
N ARG A 147 8.43 -6.10 -7.17
CA ARG A 147 8.97 -5.81 -5.83
C ARG A 147 9.44 -4.36 -5.69
N ARG A 148 9.94 -3.74 -6.76
CA ARG A 148 10.33 -2.33 -6.74
C ARG A 148 9.11 -1.42 -6.67
N ILE A 149 8.07 -1.67 -7.48
CA ILE A 149 6.81 -0.90 -7.43
C ILE A 149 6.27 -0.97 -6.00
N VAL A 150 6.07 -2.18 -5.46
CA VAL A 150 5.46 -2.40 -4.15
C VAL A 150 6.27 -1.80 -3.00
N LYS A 151 7.60 -1.97 -3.02
CA LYS A 151 8.48 -1.39 -2.00
C LYS A 151 8.23 0.10 -1.84
N TYR A 152 8.12 0.82 -2.96
CA TYR A 152 7.95 2.27 -2.97
C TYR A 152 6.49 2.70 -2.81
N LYS A 153 5.56 2.09 -3.55
CA LYS A 153 4.13 2.44 -3.56
C LYS A 153 3.46 2.12 -2.23
N THR A 154 3.84 1.02 -1.58
CA THR A 154 3.08 0.47 -0.45
C THR A 154 3.91 0.35 0.82
N SER A 155 5.08 -0.32 0.79
CA SER A 155 5.76 -0.74 2.01
C SER A 155 6.20 0.41 2.91
N TYR A 156 6.77 1.47 2.35
CA TYR A 156 7.31 2.59 3.13
C TYR A 156 6.24 3.30 3.95
N TYR A 157 5.15 3.75 3.33
CA TYR A 157 4.12 4.50 4.05
C TYR A 157 3.21 3.60 4.90
N SER A 158 3.05 2.32 4.52
CA SER A 158 2.10 1.42 5.18
C SER A 158 2.66 0.68 6.39
N PHE A 159 3.96 0.36 6.39
CA PHE A 159 4.59 -0.44 7.45
C PHE A 159 5.73 0.31 8.12
N TYR A 160 6.64 0.90 7.35
CA TYR A 160 7.81 1.57 7.94
C TYR A 160 7.45 2.89 8.63
N LEU A 161 6.69 3.78 7.96
CA LEU A 161 6.33 5.10 8.48
C LEU A 161 5.64 5.04 9.85
N PRO A 162 4.63 4.18 10.11
CA PRO A 162 4.00 4.10 11.42
C PRO A 162 4.98 3.82 12.57
N VAL A 163 5.86 2.84 12.36
CA VAL A 163 6.86 2.43 13.36
C VAL A 163 7.95 3.48 13.50
N ALA A 164 8.39 4.09 12.40
CA ALA A 164 9.37 5.19 12.43
C ALA A 164 8.84 6.42 13.17
N CYS A 165 7.55 6.75 13.04
CA CYS A 165 6.91 7.79 13.82
C CYS A 165 6.98 7.50 15.34
N ALA A 166 6.68 6.26 15.74
CA ALA A 166 6.76 5.84 17.14
C ALA A 166 8.20 5.87 17.68
N LEU A 167 9.18 5.45 16.87
CA LEU A 167 10.60 5.50 17.23
C LEU A 167 11.07 6.94 17.47
N LEU A 168 10.75 7.86 16.57
CA LEU A 168 11.10 9.29 16.72
C LEU A 168 10.43 9.91 17.95
N LEU A 169 9.14 9.60 18.18
CA LEU A 169 8.41 10.04 19.37
C LEU A 169 9.07 9.55 20.67
N ASN A 170 9.63 8.34 20.66
CA ASN A 170 10.42 7.78 21.77
C ASN A 170 11.87 8.29 21.82
N GLY A 171 12.25 9.26 20.98
CA GLY A 171 13.58 9.85 20.94
C GLY A 171 14.67 8.97 20.31
N ALA A 172 14.28 7.92 19.59
CA ALA A 172 15.22 7.04 18.92
C ALA A 172 15.77 7.66 17.62
N ARG A 173 17.00 7.28 17.25
CA ARG A 173 17.59 7.62 15.95
C ARG A 173 17.25 6.53 14.95
N LEU A 174 16.58 6.88 13.86
CA LEU A 174 16.15 5.89 12.85
C LEU A 174 17.31 5.10 12.23
N GLY A 175 18.52 5.68 12.19
CA GLY A 175 19.73 5.02 11.72
C GLY A 175 20.14 3.79 12.54
N ASP A 176 19.68 3.68 13.79
CA ASP A 176 19.96 2.52 14.65
C ASP A 176 19.01 1.33 14.36
N TYR A 177 17.98 1.53 13.53
CA TYR A 177 16.89 0.57 13.29
C TYR A 177 16.79 0.13 11.81
N VAL A 178 17.94 0.02 11.12
CA VAL A 178 17.99 -0.36 9.70
C VAL A 178 17.42 -1.75 9.45
N GLU A 179 17.71 -2.74 10.32
CA GLU A 179 17.18 -4.10 10.13
C GLU A 179 15.67 -4.17 10.38
N LEU A 180 15.17 -3.42 11.37
CA LEU A 180 13.72 -3.29 11.59
C LEU A 180 13.04 -2.68 10.35
N LYS A 181 13.63 -1.64 9.75
CA LYS A 181 13.16 -1.09 8.49
C LYS A 181 13.12 -2.16 7.39
N ASN A 182 14.17 -2.97 7.23
CA ASN A 182 14.19 -4.03 6.22
C ASN A 182 13.04 -5.03 6.41
N VAL A 183 12.78 -5.47 7.65
CA VAL A 183 11.65 -6.36 7.97
C VAL A 183 10.31 -5.71 7.63
N LEU A 184 10.10 -4.46 8.03
CA LEU A 184 8.86 -3.73 7.75
C LEU A 184 8.63 -3.55 6.24
N ILE A 185 9.71 -3.38 5.46
CA ILE A 185 9.60 -3.31 4.00
C ILE A 185 9.15 -4.65 3.41
N GLU A 186 9.69 -5.77 3.87
CA GLU A 186 9.27 -7.11 3.43
C GLU A 186 7.84 -7.43 3.84
N MET A 187 7.41 -7.03 5.05
CA MET A 187 6.01 -7.12 5.47
C MET A 187 5.09 -6.32 4.54
N GLY A 188 5.52 -5.14 4.09
CA GLY A 188 4.77 -4.37 3.11
C GLY A 188 4.71 -5.03 1.73
N VAL A 189 5.77 -5.71 1.31
CA VAL A 189 5.75 -6.50 0.06
C VAL A 189 4.74 -7.63 0.15
N TYR A 190 4.76 -8.34 1.27
CA TYR A 190 3.80 -9.39 1.58
C TYR A 190 2.35 -8.88 1.57
N PHE A 191 2.11 -7.74 2.20
CA PHE A 191 0.79 -7.13 2.27
C PHE A 191 0.24 -6.78 0.88
N GLN A 192 1.06 -6.26 -0.03
CA GLN A 192 0.60 -5.96 -1.38
C GLN A 192 0.33 -7.23 -2.20
N ILE A 193 1.11 -8.30 -2.01
CA ILE A 193 0.79 -9.59 -2.66
C ILE A 193 -0.59 -10.08 -2.22
N GLN A 194 -0.94 -9.89 -0.93
CA GLN A 194 -2.28 -10.21 -0.44
C GLN A 194 -3.34 -9.31 -1.09
N ASP A 195 -3.09 -8.01 -1.23
CA ASP A 195 -4.01 -7.08 -1.91
C ASP A 195 -4.26 -7.48 -3.36
N ASP A 196 -3.21 -7.77 -4.14
CA ASP A 196 -3.30 -8.23 -5.54
C ASP A 196 -4.05 -9.57 -5.68
N TYR A 197 -3.84 -10.49 -4.74
CA TYR A 197 -4.59 -11.76 -4.69
C TYR A 197 -6.08 -11.51 -4.44
N LEU A 198 -6.37 -10.68 -3.44
CA LEU A 198 -7.75 -10.33 -3.06
C LEU A 198 -8.45 -9.56 -4.18
N ASP A 199 -7.74 -8.71 -4.92
CA ASP A 199 -8.25 -8.01 -6.09
C ASP A 199 -8.82 -8.98 -7.15
N CYS A 200 -8.10 -10.08 -7.40
CA CYS A 200 -8.52 -11.05 -8.41
C CYS A 200 -9.54 -12.09 -7.90
N PHE A 201 -9.34 -12.62 -6.69
CA PHE A 201 -10.06 -13.80 -6.19
C PHE A 201 -10.92 -13.56 -4.95
N GLY A 202 -10.76 -12.43 -4.27
CA GLY A 202 -11.54 -12.17 -3.08
C GLY A 202 -12.94 -11.67 -3.37
N ASP A 203 -13.81 -11.81 -2.36
CA ASP A 203 -15.20 -11.40 -2.45
C ASP A 203 -15.32 -9.86 -2.36
N PRO A 204 -15.88 -9.18 -3.38
CA PRO A 204 -16.07 -7.74 -3.35
C PRO A 204 -16.85 -7.23 -2.13
N GLU A 205 -17.80 -8.02 -1.59
CA GLU A 205 -18.56 -7.64 -0.38
C GLU A 205 -17.69 -7.65 0.88
N VAL A 206 -16.64 -8.47 0.91
CA VAL A 206 -15.71 -8.57 2.04
C VAL A 206 -14.57 -7.54 1.93
N ILE A 207 -14.14 -7.24 0.70
CA ILE A 207 -13.02 -6.31 0.45
C ILE A 207 -13.51 -4.86 0.39
N GLY A 208 -14.78 -4.64 0.01
CA GLY A 208 -15.39 -3.32 -0.14
C GLY A 208 -14.92 -2.56 -1.39
N LYS A 209 -14.39 -3.30 -2.39
CA LYS A 209 -14.06 -2.82 -3.73
C LYS A 209 -14.23 -3.95 -4.75
N VAL A 210 -14.48 -3.59 -6.01
CA VAL A 210 -14.33 -4.49 -7.16
C VAL A 210 -12.88 -4.41 -7.61
N GLY A 211 -12.21 -5.54 -7.79
CA GLY A 211 -10.86 -5.58 -8.32
C GLY A 211 -10.81 -5.28 -9.81
N THR A 212 -9.75 -4.61 -10.23
CA THR A 212 -9.58 -4.09 -11.60
C THR A 212 -8.18 -4.35 -12.16
N ASP A 213 -7.30 -5.06 -11.44
CA ASP A 213 -5.90 -5.23 -11.82
C ASP A 213 -5.71 -5.82 -13.23
N ILE A 214 -6.58 -6.76 -13.63
CA ILE A 214 -6.52 -7.41 -14.93
C ILE A 214 -6.92 -6.41 -16.02
N GLU A 215 -8.03 -5.72 -15.84
CA GLU A 215 -8.59 -4.73 -16.75
C GLU A 215 -7.65 -3.54 -16.94
N ASP A 216 -7.02 -3.11 -15.85
CA ASP A 216 -6.13 -1.94 -15.81
C ASP A 216 -4.70 -2.27 -16.24
N TYR A 217 -4.43 -3.50 -16.70
CA TYR A 217 -3.11 -3.93 -17.13
C TYR A 217 -2.05 -3.84 -16.01
N LYS A 218 -2.45 -3.96 -14.74
CA LYS A 218 -1.54 -3.77 -13.60
C LYS A 218 -0.46 -4.84 -13.58
N CYS A 219 0.73 -4.44 -13.15
CA CYS A 219 1.83 -5.35 -12.86
C CYS A 219 1.60 -6.00 -11.50
N SER A 220 0.51 -6.77 -11.37
CA SER A 220 0.16 -7.46 -10.13
C SER A 220 1.04 -8.70 -9.92
N TRP A 221 1.09 -9.18 -8.69
CA TRP A 221 1.84 -10.39 -8.36
C TRP A 221 1.36 -11.60 -9.15
N LEU A 222 0.04 -11.75 -9.36
CA LEU A 222 -0.54 -12.89 -10.06
C LEU A 222 -0.06 -12.98 -11.52
N ILE A 223 -0.08 -11.87 -12.26
CA ILE A 223 0.41 -11.87 -13.64
C ILE A 223 1.90 -12.15 -13.71
N VAL A 224 2.67 -11.62 -12.76
CA VAL A 224 4.12 -11.85 -12.69
C VAL A 224 4.44 -13.33 -12.46
N GLN A 225 3.70 -14.00 -11.58
CA GLN A 225 3.84 -15.45 -11.38
C GLN A 225 3.40 -16.23 -12.62
N ALA A 226 2.28 -15.85 -13.23
CA ALA A 226 1.79 -16.52 -14.42
C ALA A 226 2.79 -16.42 -15.58
N MET A 227 3.42 -15.26 -15.78
CA MET A 227 4.48 -15.09 -16.80
C MET A 227 5.72 -15.97 -16.57
N GLU A 228 5.96 -16.43 -15.33
CA GLU A 228 7.08 -17.31 -14.99
C GLU A 228 6.75 -18.80 -15.13
N LEU A 229 5.49 -19.17 -14.90
CA LEU A 229 5.04 -20.56 -14.83
C LEU A 229 4.32 -21.05 -16.09
N ALA A 230 3.71 -20.13 -16.85
CA ALA A 230 2.86 -20.46 -17.99
C ALA A 230 3.62 -21.12 -19.16
N ASP A 231 2.97 -22.06 -19.81
CA ASP A 231 3.40 -22.63 -21.09
C ASP A 231 3.09 -21.69 -22.28
N GLU A 232 3.46 -22.10 -23.50
CA GLU A 232 3.25 -21.29 -24.70
C GLU A 232 1.76 -21.00 -25.00
N ASN A 233 0.86 -21.93 -24.68
CA ASN A 233 -0.58 -21.75 -24.93
C ASN A 233 -1.19 -20.81 -23.89
N GLU A 234 -0.84 -20.99 -22.62
CA GLU A 234 -1.27 -20.14 -21.51
C GLU A 234 -0.75 -18.70 -21.70
N LEU A 235 0.52 -18.53 -22.10
CA LEU A 235 1.09 -17.22 -22.42
C LEU A 235 0.34 -16.54 -23.55
N LYS A 236 -0.05 -17.27 -24.60
CA LYS A 236 -0.86 -16.73 -25.69
C LYS A 236 -2.21 -16.21 -25.19
N ILE A 237 -2.88 -16.98 -24.32
CA ILE A 237 -4.15 -16.54 -23.71
C ILE A 237 -3.93 -15.26 -22.89
N LEU A 238 -2.87 -15.19 -22.08
CA LEU A 238 -2.56 -14.01 -21.28
C LEU A 238 -2.29 -12.79 -22.17
N TYR A 239 -1.49 -12.92 -23.23
CA TYR A 239 -1.22 -11.82 -24.17
C TYR A 239 -2.46 -11.34 -24.92
N GLU A 240 -3.40 -12.22 -25.22
CA GLU A 240 -4.62 -11.88 -25.94
C GLU A 240 -5.70 -11.27 -25.04
N ASN A 241 -5.68 -11.52 -23.73
CA ASN A 241 -6.80 -11.20 -22.84
C ASN A 241 -6.48 -10.22 -21.70
N TYR A 242 -5.22 -10.10 -21.27
CA TYR A 242 -4.86 -9.17 -20.18
C TYR A 242 -5.05 -7.71 -20.60
N GLY A 243 -5.56 -6.86 -19.70
CA GLY A 243 -5.81 -5.45 -19.97
C GLY A 243 -7.09 -5.12 -20.73
N LYS A 244 -8.05 -6.05 -20.75
CA LYS A 244 -9.31 -5.87 -21.45
C LYS A 244 -10.46 -5.94 -20.45
N SER A 245 -11.33 -4.94 -20.48
CA SER A 245 -12.52 -4.88 -19.63
C SER A 245 -13.64 -5.83 -20.06
N ASP A 246 -13.48 -6.61 -21.14
CA ASP A 246 -14.44 -7.64 -21.52
C ASP A 246 -14.44 -8.77 -20.46
N PRO A 247 -15.60 -9.06 -19.83
CA PRO A 247 -15.69 -10.11 -18.82
C PRO A 247 -15.20 -11.49 -19.29
N ALA A 248 -15.32 -11.81 -20.58
CA ALA A 248 -14.81 -13.07 -21.13
C ALA A 248 -13.27 -13.09 -21.15
N CYS A 249 -12.63 -11.96 -21.45
CA CYS A 249 -11.17 -11.82 -21.39
C CYS A 249 -10.67 -11.94 -19.94
N VAL A 250 -11.32 -11.23 -19.00
CA VAL A 250 -10.99 -11.33 -17.57
C VAL A 250 -11.14 -12.77 -17.08
N ALA A 251 -12.23 -13.46 -17.45
CA ALA A 251 -12.45 -14.85 -17.09
C ALA A 251 -11.37 -15.79 -17.67
N ALA A 252 -10.92 -15.56 -18.91
CA ALA A 252 -9.85 -16.34 -19.52
C ALA A 252 -8.52 -16.19 -18.75
N VAL A 253 -8.14 -14.97 -18.37
CA VAL A 253 -6.96 -14.72 -17.52
C VAL A 253 -7.10 -15.43 -16.17
N LYS A 254 -8.26 -15.29 -15.50
CA LYS A 254 -8.51 -15.95 -14.22
C LYS A 254 -8.47 -17.46 -14.32
N ASN A 255 -8.87 -18.05 -15.45
CA ASN A 255 -8.79 -19.49 -15.67
C ASN A 255 -7.33 -19.95 -15.79
N VAL A 256 -6.48 -19.22 -16.51
CA VAL A 256 -5.03 -19.53 -16.55
C VAL A 256 -4.43 -19.47 -15.14
N TYR A 257 -4.77 -18.46 -14.34
CA TYR A 257 -4.31 -18.41 -12.94
C TYR A 257 -4.75 -19.62 -12.10
N LYS A 258 -5.94 -20.17 -12.36
CA LYS A 258 -6.43 -21.37 -11.69
C LYS A 258 -5.71 -22.63 -12.15
N GLU A 259 -5.46 -22.76 -13.45
CA GLU A 259 -4.72 -23.89 -14.05
C GLU A 259 -3.27 -23.94 -13.51
N LEU A 260 -2.67 -22.77 -13.29
CA LEU A 260 -1.36 -22.61 -12.65
C LEU A 260 -1.38 -22.74 -11.11
N ASP A 261 -2.50 -23.16 -10.51
CA ASP A 261 -2.68 -23.31 -9.06
C ASP A 261 -2.39 -22.03 -8.23
N LEU A 262 -2.46 -20.83 -8.84
CA LEU A 262 -2.19 -19.55 -8.15
C LEU A 262 -3.28 -19.17 -7.14
N GLN A 263 -4.41 -19.88 -7.16
CA GLN A 263 -5.48 -19.75 -6.17
C GLN A 263 -5.20 -20.45 -4.82
N VAL A 264 -4.38 -21.52 -4.82
CA VAL A 264 -4.27 -22.47 -3.68
C VAL A 264 -2.82 -22.76 -3.26
N LYS A 265 -1.87 -22.92 -4.20
CA LYS A 265 -0.49 -23.34 -3.87
C LYS A 265 0.49 -22.21 -3.60
N ASN A 266 0.23 -21.01 -4.13
CA ASN A 266 1.11 -19.86 -3.99
C ASN A 266 0.44 -18.72 -3.23
N VAL A 267 -0.44 -19.00 -2.28
CA VAL A 267 -0.75 -17.95 -1.32
C VAL A 267 0.56 -17.61 -0.61
N PRO A 268 0.98 -16.34 -0.49
CA PRO A 268 2.20 -15.99 0.23
C PRO A 268 2.18 -16.48 1.70
N PHE A 269 1.04 -16.92 2.22
CA PHE A 269 0.91 -17.65 3.49
C PHE A 269 1.70 -18.97 3.60
N SER A 270 2.57 -19.33 2.64
CA SER A 270 3.49 -20.45 2.83
C SER A 270 4.21 -20.29 4.17
N ALA A 271 4.30 -21.38 4.93
CA ALA A 271 5.04 -21.40 6.19
C ALA A 271 6.46 -20.85 6.03
N GLY A 272 7.06 -20.93 4.82
CA GLY A 272 8.39 -20.42 4.51
C GLY A 272 8.53 -18.89 4.57
N GLN A 273 7.58 -18.10 4.06
CA GLN A 273 7.68 -16.63 4.11
C GLN A 273 7.36 -16.07 5.50
N ILE A 274 6.37 -16.65 6.17
CA ILE A 274 6.08 -16.34 7.59
C ILE A 274 7.29 -16.75 8.45
N HIS A 275 7.88 -17.91 8.18
CA HIS A 275 9.10 -18.36 8.86
C HIS A 275 10.29 -17.45 8.56
N PHE A 276 10.46 -16.98 7.31
CA PHE A 276 11.51 -16.02 6.95
C PHE A 276 11.35 -14.70 7.73
N LEU A 277 10.14 -14.13 7.77
CA LEU A 277 9.85 -12.94 8.58
C LEU A 277 10.10 -13.21 10.08
N GLN A 278 9.68 -14.37 10.60
CA GLN A 278 9.94 -14.77 11.99
C GLN A 278 11.44 -14.93 12.28
N LEU A 279 12.22 -15.44 11.34
CA LEU A 279 13.68 -15.55 11.48
C LEU A 279 14.33 -14.17 11.53
N GLN A 280 13.88 -13.22 10.70
CA GLN A 280 14.39 -11.86 10.74
C GLN A 280 14.02 -11.11 12.03
N ILE A 281 12.82 -11.33 12.58
CA ILE A 281 12.38 -10.76 13.86
C ILE A 281 13.18 -11.33 15.04
N LYS A 282 13.69 -12.56 14.93
CA LYS A 282 14.48 -13.24 15.97
C LYS A 282 15.99 -12.96 15.89
N MET A 283 16.45 -12.14 14.94
CA MET A 283 17.87 -11.76 14.89
C MET A 283 18.19 -10.79 16.06
N PRO A 284 19.29 -11.02 16.80
CA PRO A 284 19.63 -10.31 18.03
C PRO A 284 20.00 -8.84 17.82
#